data_AF-A0A975ISG8-F1
#
_entry.id   AF-A0A975ISG8-F1
#
_cell.length_a   1.000
_cell.length_b   1.000
_cell.length_c   1.000
_cell.angle_alpha   90.00
_cell.angle_beta   90.00
_cell.angle_gamma   90.00
#
_symmetry.space_group_name_H-M   'P 1'
#
loop_
_entity.id
_entity.type
_entity.pdbx_description
1 polymer ?
#
loop_
_entity_poly.entity_id
_entity_poly.type
_entity_poly.pdbx_seq_one_letter_code
_entity_poly.pdbx_strand_id
1 'polypeptide(L)'
;MKLDNLYTLRRDFTIIGVTGRTGSCCTKIANHLTQTFDKFNKDGELRPLSDFDPHSHFYRKYNILNNFMSSKGNWIPFEKIMYKNVIVFYLFNKESGNPKYLHQLLKKYFVEKLGEENSEIVSKVFKDIVELHKASLNLIDDIKNLGEIKNIKSLLSDKNLNY
;
A
#
# COMPACT_ATOMS: atom_id res chain seq x y z
N MET A 1 22.85 -26.16 6.16
CA MET A 1 22.05 -25.15 5.42
C MET A 1 22.28 -23.80 6.09
N LYS A 2 22.72 -22.77 5.36
CA LYS A 2 22.93 -21.43 5.96
C LYS A 2 21.58 -20.85 6.38
N LEU A 3 21.55 -20.18 7.53
CA LEU A 3 20.33 -19.58 8.08
C LEU A 3 19.65 -18.63 7.08
N ASP A 4 20.44 -17.91 6.29
CA ASP A 4 19.93 -17.01 5.26
C ASP A 4 19.05 -17.71 4.23
N ASN A 5 19.40 -18.92 3.81
CA ASN A 5 18.63 -19.69 2.82
C ASN A 5 17.24 -20.09 3.34
N LEU A 6 17.06 -20.21 4.67
CA LEU A 6 15.76 -20.52 5.27
C LEU A 6 14.81 -19.32 5.25
N TYR A 7 15.37 -18.10 5.20
CA TYR A 7 14.62 -16.85 5.31
C TYR A 7 14.52 -16.08 3.99
N THR A 8 15.11 -16.54 2.89
CA THR A 8 15.11 -15.88 1.58
C THR A 8 13.69 -15.46 1.15
N LEU A 9 12.74 -16.42 1.10
CA LEU A 9 11.35 -16.13 0.74
C LEU A 9 10.66 -15.07 1.61
N ARG A 10 11.07 -14.92 2.88
CA ARG A 10 10.50 -13.89 3.78
C ARG A 10 11.14 -12.52 3.56
N ARG A 11 12.31 -12.47 2.93
CA ARG A 11 13.02 -11.24 2.56
C ARG A 11 12.71 -10.79 1.13
N ASP A 12 12.32 -11.71 0.24
CA ASP A 12 12.12 -11.40 -1.18
C ASP A 12 10.88 -10.54 -1.43
N PHE A 13 9.70 -10.99 -0.96
CA PHE A 13 8.49 -10.17 -1.01
C PHE A 13 7.49 -10.57 0.08
N THR A 14 6.83 -9.58 0.68
CA THR A 14 5.74 -9.80 1.64
C THR A 14 4.57 -8.88 1.29
N ILE A 15 3.38 -9.45 1.17
CA ILE A 15 2.14 -8.71 0.97
C ILE A 15 1.30 -8.82 2.24
N ILE A 16 0.92 -7.68 2.81
CA ILE A 16 0.07 -7.63 4.00
C ILE A 16 -1.29 -7.05 3.60
N GLY A 17 -2.32 -7.90 3.61
CA GLY A 17 -3.70 -7.46 3.48
C GLY A 17 -4.23 -6.95 4.81
N VAL A 18 -4.38 -5.63 4.95
CA VAL A 18 -5.00 -5.01 6.13
C VAL A 18 -6.48 -4.74 5.85
N THR A 19 -7.36 -5.44 6.54
CA THR A 19 -8.82 -5.35 6.36
C THR A 19 -9.54 -5.17 7.69
N GLY A 20 -10.70 -4.52 7.66
CA GLY A 20 -11.53 -4.25 8.82
C GLY A 20 -12.69 -3.32 8.48
N ARG A 21 -13.65 -3.19 9.41
CA ARG A 21 -14.76 -2.25 9.28
C ARG A 21 -14.25 -0.80 9.29
N THR A 22 -15.03 0.14 8.75
CA THR A 22 -14.76 1.58 8.95
C THR A 22 -14.53 1.88 10.44
N GLY A 23 -13.47 2.61 10.76
CA GLY A 23 -13.06 2.90 12.14
C GLY A 23 -12.14 1.87 12.81
N SER A 24 -11.82 0.73 12.17
CA SER A 24 -10.90 -0.29 12.71
C SER A 24 -9.41 0.07 12.65
N CYS A 25 -9.08 1.32 12.32
CA CYS A 25 -7.71 1.83 12.24
C CYS A 25 -6.80 1.15 11.18
N CYS A 26 -7.34 0.39 10.23
CA CYS A 26 -6.55 -0.21 9.14
C CYS A 26 -5.70 0.82 8.37
N THR A 27 -6.26 1.99 8.06
CA THR A 27 -5.53 3.08 7.39
C THR A 27 -4.36 3.58 8.24
N LYS A 28 -4.53 3.67 9.57
CA LYS A 28 -3.46 4.12 10.47
C LYS A 28 -2.32 3.09 10.51
N ILE A 29 -2.66 1.81 10.66
CA ILE A 29 -1.68 0.71 10.63
C ILE A 29 -0.91 0.70 9.29
N ALA A 30 -1.62 0.80 8.16
CA ALA A 30 -0.98 0.85 6.84
C ALA A 30 -0.03 2.06 6.72
N ASN A 31 -0.40 3.22 7.26
CA ASN A 31 0.49 4.38 7.28
C ASN A 31 1.73 4.14 8.14
N HIS A 32 1.62 3.47 9.29
CA HIS A 32 2.79 3.15 10.12
C HIS A 32 3.76 2.20 9.40
N LEU A 33 3.24 1.19 8.71
CA LEU A 33 4.06 0.24 7.95
C LEU A 33 4.86 0.91 6.81
N THR A 34 4.40 2.06 6.30
CA THR A 34 5.11 2.85 5.27
C THR A 34 6.25 3.71 5.81
N GLN A 35 6.44 3.77 7.12
CA GLN A 35 7.48 4.58 7.75
C GLN A 35 8.73 3.76 8.03
N THR A 36 9.86 4.44 8.25
CA THR A 36 11.05 3.80 8.82
C THR A 36 10.81 3.47 10.29
N PHE A 37 11.47 2.42 10.80
CA PHE A 37 11.35 2.04 12.20
C PHE A 37 11.75 3.19 13.14
N ASP A 38 12.82 3.92 12.81
CA ASP A 38 13.27 5.07 13.60
C ASP A 38 12.21 6.17 13.69
N LYS A 39 11.53 6.47 12.59
CA LYS A 39 10.46 7.47 12.58
C LYS A 39 9.28 6.99 13.40
N PHE A 40 8.85 5.75 13.16
CA PHE A 40 7.75 5.13 13.88
C PHE A 40 7.98 5.10 15.41
N ASN A 41 9.23 4.85 15.83
CA ASN A 41 9.62 4.86 17.23
C ASN A 41 9.72 6.29 17.80
N LYS A 42 10.30 7.25 17.05
CA LYS A 42 10.44 8.66 17.48
C LYS A 42 9.12 9.40 17.60
N ASP A 43 8.16 9.08 16.74
CA ASP A 43 6.83 9.71 16.74
C ASP A 43 5.96 9.23 17.95
N GLY A 44 6.50 8.37 18.82
CA GLY A 44 5.81 7.89 20.03
C GLY A 44 4.67 6.92 19.74
N GLU A 45 4.59 6.38 18.51
CA GLU A 45 3.56 5.41 18.13
C GLU A 45 3.82 4.02 18.74
N LEU A 46 5.05 3.77 19.20
CA LEU A 46 5.42 2.64 20.03
C LEU A 46 5.40 3.01 21.50
N ARG A 47 4.82 2.14 22.34
CA ARG A 47 4.88 2.29 23.80
C ARG A 47 6.32 2.10 24.28
N PRO A 48 6.86 2.99 25.12
CA PRO A 48 8.20 2.84 25.64
C PRO A 48 8.31 1.56 26.48
N LEU A 49 9.49 0.92 26.47
CA LEU A 49 9.75 -0.30 27.23
C LEU A 49 9.50 -0.14 28.74
N SER A 50 9.61 1.09 29.25
CA SER A 50 9.32 1.45 30.65
C SER A 50 7.87 1.23 31.07
N ASP A 51 6.93 1.14 30.13
CA ASP A 51 5.50 0.96 30.42
C ASP A 51 5.14 -0.49 30.78
N PHE A 52 6.11 -1.41 30.70
CA PHE A 52 5.88 -2.83 30.91
C PHE A 52 6.72 -3.38 32.07
N ASP A 53 6.17 -4.35 32.80
CA ASP A 53 6.91 -5.10 33.82
C ASP A 53 8.11 -5.84 33.17
N PRO A 54 9.36 -5.54 33.57
CA PRO A 54 10.58 -6.17 33.03
C PRO A 54 10.63 -7.70 33.18
N HIS A 55 9.90 -8.26 34.15
CA HIS A 55 9.84 -9.70 34.38
C HIS A 55 8.76 -10.38 33.54
N SER A 56 7.87 -9.61 32.90
CA SER A 56 6.79 -10.15 32.10
C SER A 56 7.29 -10.80 30.80
N HIS A 57 6.58 -11.85 30.37
CA HIS A 57 6.84 -12.48 29.08
C HIS A 57 6.59 -11.53 27.91
N PHE A 58 5.65 -10.59 28.07
CA PHE A 58 5.37 -9.57 27.07
C PHE A 58 6.57 -8.64 26.88
N TYR A 59 7.16 -8.12 27.97
CA TYR A 59 8.36 -7.28 27.91
C TYR A 59 9.49 -7.97 27.14
N ARG A 60 9.77 -9.24 27.45
CA ARG A 60 10.83 -10.01 26.77
C ARG A 60 10.58 -10.10 25.27
N LYS A 61 9.37 -10.47 24.84
CA LYS A 61 9.01 -10.55 23.42
C LYS A 61 9.11 -9.19 22.73
N TYR A 62 8.57 -8.15 23.38
CA TYR A 62 8.55 -6.80 22.84
C TYR A 62 9.98 -6.25 22.68
N ASN A 63 10.86 -6.44 23.66
CA ASN A 63 12.26 -6.03 23.59
C ASN A 63 13.03 -6.76 22.47
N ILE A 64 12.83 -8.07 22.31
CA ILE A 64 13.46 -8.84 21.23
C ILE A 64 13.03 -8.29 19.86
N LEU A 65 11.72 -8.03 19.66
CA LEU A 65 11.21 -7.46 18.42
C LEU A 65 11.76 -6.05 18.19
N ASN A 66 11.76 -5.20 19.21
CA ASN A 66 12.28 -3.84 19.12
C ASN A 66 13.76 -3.82 18.68
N ASN A 67 14.60 -4.66 19.29
CA ASN A 67 16.01 -4.78 18.94
C ASN A 67 16.21 -5.35 17.53
N PHE A 68 15.42 -6.36 17.15
CA PHE A 68 15.45 -6.93 15.81
C PHE A 68 15.10 -5.89 14.74
N MET A 69 13.99 -5.15 14.92
CA MET A 69 13.52 -4.16 13.95
C MET A 69 14.43 -2.91 13.89
N SER A 70 15.05 -2.53 15.01
CA SER A 70 16.03 -1.43 15.07
C SER A 70 17.34 -1.75 14.35
N SER A 71 17.63 -3.03 14.11
CA SER A 71 18.86 -3.44 13.44
C SER A 71 18.80 -3.12 11.95
N LYS A 72 19.88 -2.54 11.42
CA LYS A 72 19.95 -2.09 10.02
C LYS A 72 19.56 -3.20 9.04
N GLY A 73 18.59 -2.93 8.18
CA GLY A 73 18.14 -3.84 7.13
C GLY A 73 17.05 -4.84 7.53
N ASN A 74 16.66 -4.91 8.81
CA ASN A 74 15.57 -5.79 9.26
C ASN A 74 14.18 -5.17 9.12
N TRP A 75 14.11 -3.83 9.11
CA TRP A 75 12.89 -3.10 8.78
C TRP A 75 13.02 -2.43 7.43
N ILE A 76 12.11 -2.77 6.52
CA ILE A 76 11.97 -2.15 5.21
C ILE A 76 10.57 -1.54 5.17
N PRO A 77 10.43 -0.21 4.97
CA PRO A 77 9.13 0.42 4.84
C PRO A 77 8.32 -0.19 3.70
N PHE A 78 7.04 -0.45 3.95
CA PHE A 78 6.15 -1.00 2.94
C PHE A 78 5.67 0.08 1.98
N GLU A 79 5.45 -0.31 0.72
CA GLU A 79 4.66 0.48 -0.20
C GLU A 79 3.16 0.26 0.07
N LYS A 80 2.42 1.35 0.26
CA LYS A 80 0.98 1.27 0.54
C LYS A 80 0.18 1.37 -0.75
N ILE A 81 -0.57 0.31 -1.02
CA ILE A 81 -1.56 0.27 -2.10
C ILE A 81 -2.95 0.35 -1.49
N MET A 82 -3.70 1.40 -1.84
CA MET A 82 -5.10 1.52 -1.42
C MET A 82 -6.02 0.85 -2.45
N TYR A 83 -6.71 -0.21 -2.05
CA TYR A 83 -7.63 -0.95 -2.93
C TYR A 83 -8.65 -0.06 -3.66
N LYS A 84 -9.22 0.94 -2.96
CA LYS A 84 -10.15 1.90 -3.56
C LYS A 84 -9.55 2.66 -4.75
N ASN A 85 -8.26 3.02 -4.66
CA ASN A 85 -7.57 3.72 -5.74
C ASN A 85 -7.40 2.78 -6.94
N VAL A 86 -7.03 1.52 -6.70
CA VAL A 86 -6.91 0.50 -7.76
C VAL A 86 -8.22 0.33 -8.51
N ILE A 87 -9.37 0.23 -7.81
CA ILE A 87 -10.68 0.13 -8.45
C ILE A 87 -10.97 1.37 -9.30
N VAL A 88 -10.78 2.57 -8.75
CA VAL A 88 -11.06 3.83 -9.47
C VAL A 88 -10.19 3.93 -10.72
N PHE A 89 -8.89 3.64 -10.62
CA PHE A 89 -7.98 3.64 -11.77
C PHE A 89 -8.35 2.57 -12.80
N TYR A 90 -8.76 1.39 -12.35
CA TYR A 90 -9.21 0.32 -13.25
C TYR A 90 -10.46 0.74 -14.03
N LEU A 91 -11.49 1.25 -13.34
CA LEU A 91 -12.72 1.72 -13.99
C LEU A 91 -12.45 2.87 -14.96
N PHE A 92 -11.60 3.81 -14.56
CA PHE A 92 -11.24 4.94 -15.42
C PHE A 92 -10.54 4.49 -16.71
N ASN A 93 -9.59 3.54 -16.60
CA ASN A 93 -8.87 3.02 -17.77
C ASN A 93 -9.70 2.06 -18.63
N LYS A 94 -10.71 1.39 -18.05
CA LYS A 94 -11.66 0.58 -18.82
C LYS A 94 -12.43 1.43 -19.84
N GLU A 95 -12.74 2.68 -19.47
CA GLU A 95 -13.34 3.68 -20.37
C GLU A 95 -12.29 4.52 -21.11
N SER A 96 -11.14 3.91 -21.45
CA SER A 96 -10.05 4.54 -22.20
C SER A 96 -9.50 5.85 -21.59
N GLY A 97 -9.62 6.03 -20.27
CA GLY A 97 -9.17 7.26 -19.62
C GLY A 97 -10.02 8.49 -19.96
N ASN A 98 -11.29 8.32 -20.32
CA ASN A 98 -12.19 9.43 -20.67
C ASN A 98 -12.49 10.35 -19.47
N PRO A 99 -12.01 11.62 -19.46
CA PRO A 99 -12.19 12.51 -18.31
C PRO A 99 -13.66 12.83 -18.01
N LYS A 100 -14.53 12.86 -19.03
CA LYS A 100 -15.97 13.11 -18.81
C LYS A 100 -16.60 11.99 -18.00
N TYR A 101 -16.23 10.74 -18.29
CA TYR A 101 -16.69 9.57 -17.54
C TYR A 101 -16.21 9.63 -16.09
N LEU A 102 -14.93 9.92 -15.87
CA LEU A 102 -14.38 10.06 -14.52
C LEU A 102 -15.11 11.13 -13.70
N HIS A 103 -15.36 12.30 -14.30
CA HIS A 103 -16.08 13.38 -13.62
C HIS A 103 -17.50 12.96 -13.23
N GLN A 104 -18.23 12.26 -14.11
CA GLN A 104 -19.56 11.73 -13.81
C GLN A 104 -19.52 10.68 -12.69
N LEU A 105 -18.54 9.77 -12.72
CA LEU A 105 -18.35 8.75 -11.70
C LEU A 105 -18.12 9.37 -10.32
N LEU A 106 -17.20 10.33 -10.23
CA LEU A 106 -16.89 11.02 -8.98
C LEU A 106 -18.10 11.81 -8.48
N LYS A 107 -18.73 12.63 -9.33
CA LYS A 107 -19.91 13.42 -8.95
C LYS A 107 -21.06 12.56 -8.41
N LYS A 108 -21.23 11.35 -8.93
CA LYS A 108 -22.34 10.46 -8.55
C LYS A 108 -22.05 9.61 -7.31
N TYR A 109 -20.81 9.14 -7.15
CA TYR A 109 -20.48 8.09 -6.17
C TYR A 109 -19.45 8.51 -5.13
N PHE A 110 -18.70 9.60 -5.36
CA PHE A 110 -17.79 10.14 -4.37
C PHE A 110 -18.59 11.01 -3.42
N VAL A 111 -19.46 10.42 -2.60
CA VAL A 111 -20.26 11.10 -1.58
C VAL A 111 -20.30 10.28 -0.29
N GLU A 112 -20.27 10.92 0.89
CA GLU A 112 -20.53 10.24 2.17
C GLU A 112 -22.04 10.07 2.44
N LYS A 113 -22.84 11.07 2.04
CA LYS A 113 -24.31 11.06 2.13
C LYS A 113 -24.93 11.48 0.81
N LEU A 114 -26.05 10.84 0.46
CA LEU A 114 -26.83 11.25 -0.72
C LEU A 114 -27.28 12.71 -0.57
N GLY A 115 -26.94 13.54 -1.55
CA GLY A 115 -27.28 14.96 -1.57
C GLY A 115 -26.31 15.87 -0.83
N GLU A 116 -25.14 15.38 -0.40
CA GLU A 116 -24.09 16.27 0.12
C GLU A 116 -23.50 17.18 -0.97
N GLU A 117 -23.18 18.42 -0.60
CA GLU A 117 -22.47 19.35 -1.45
C GLU A 117 -20.95 19.15 -1.27
N ASN A 118 -20.31 18.50 -2.24
CA ASN A 118 -18.88 18.19 -2.21
C ASN A 118 -18.16 18.49 -3.54
N SER A 119 -18.77 19.36 -4.35
CA SER A 119 -18.31 19.72 -5.70
C SER A 119 -16.85 20.18 -5.74
N GLU A 120 -16.39 20.92 -4.74
CA GLU A 120 -14.98 21.36 -4.62
C GLU A 120 -14.03 20.17 -4.44
N ILE A 121 -14.37 19.24 -3.56
CA ILE A 121 -13.57 18.04 -3.28
C ILE A 121 -13.51 17.17 -4.54
N VAL A 122 -14.65 16.95 -5.18
CA VAL A 122 -14.76 16.21 -6.45
C VAL A 122 -13.88 16.86 -7.53
N SER A 123 -13.90 18.18 -7.64
CA SER A 123 -13.10 18.91 -8.63
C SER A 123 -11.60 18.75 -8.39
N LYS A 124 -11.17 18.80 -7.11
CA LYS A 124 -9.78 18.57 -6.73
C LYS A 124 -9.34 17.14 -7.04
N VAL A 125 -10.09 16.13 -6.59
CA VAL A 125 -9.80 14.72 -6.84
C VAL A 125 -9.77 14.41 -8.34
N PHE A 126 -10.70 14.97 -9.10
CA PHE A 126 -10.74 14.84 -10.55
C PHE A 126 -9.44 15.35 -11.19
N LYS A 127 -8.99 16.56 -10.80
CA LYS A 127 -7.75 17.14 -11.30
C LYS A 127 -6.54 16.25 -10.98
N ASP A 128 -6.42 15.82 -9.72
CA ASP A 128 -5.31 14.98 -9.26
C ASP A 128 -5.23 13.66 -10.06
N ILE A 129 -6.37 12.99 -10.29
CA ILE A 129 -6.41 11.73 -11.05
C ILE A 129 -6.05 11.96 -12.52
N VAL A 130 -6.54 13.03 -13.15
CA VAL A 130 -6.23 13.34 -14.55
C VAL A 130 -4.75 13.68 -14.73
N GLU A 131 -4.15 14.44 -13.81
CA GLU A 131 -2.71 14.75 -13.84
C GLU A 131 -1.88 13.49 -13.67
N LEU A 132 -2.22 12.64 -12.71
CA LEU A 132 -1.54 11.36 -12.48
C LEU A 132 -1.66 10.41 -13.69
N HIS A 133 -2.85 10.34 -14.31
CA HIS A 133 -3.08 9.51 -15.49
C HIS A 133 -2.21 9.95 -16.67
N LYS A 134 -2.16 11.27 -16.94
CA LYS A 134 -1.29 11.85 -17.98
C LYS A 134 0.19 11.57 -17.72
N ALA A 135 0.64 11.74 -16.48
CA ALA A 135 2.03 11.47 -16.10
C ALA A 135 2.41 9.98 -16.23
N SER A 136 1.43 9.08 -16.21
CA SER A 136 1.63 7.63 -16.18
C SER A 136 1.23 6.93 -17.48
N LEU A 137 0.99 7.65 -18.58
CA LEU A 137 0.46 7.08 -19.83
C LEU A 137 1.30 5.89 -20.34
N ASN A 138 2.62 6.06 -20.42
CA ASN A 138 3.52 5.01 -20.90
C ASN A 138 3.40 3.74 -20.03
N LEU A 139 3.41 3.90 -18.70
CA LEU A 139 3.27 2.79 -17.77
C LEU A 139 1.90 2.10 -17.90
N ILE A 140 0.84 2.87 -18.10
CA ILE A 140 -0.51 2.34 -18.31
C ILE A 140 -0.57 1.50 -19.59
N ASP A 141 0.04 1.99 -20.67
CA ASP A 141 0.08 1.28 -21.94
C ASP A 141 0.95 0.02 -21.85
N ASP A 142 2.10 0.09 -21.17
CA ASP A 142 2.92 -1.08 -20.84
C ASP A 142 2.10 -2.13 -20.09
N ILE A 143 1.33 -1.74 -19.06
CA ILE A 143 0.48 -2.64 -18.29
C ILE A 143 -0.62 -3.26 -19.16
N LYS A 144 -1.27 -2.49 -20.03
CA LYS A 144 -2.29 -3.01 -20.97
C LYS A 144 -1.67 -4.05 -21.93
N ASN A 145 -0.44 -3.79 -22.36
CA ASN A 145 0.29 -4.66 -23.27
C ASN A 145 0.81 -5.95 -22.61
N LEU A 146 0.84 -6.04 -21.28
CA LEU A 146 1.17 -7.29 -20.57
C LEU A 146 0.16 -8.42 -20.81
N GLY A 147 -1.04 -8.10 -21.32
CA GLY A 147 -2.08 -9.09 -21.62
C GLY A 147 -2.68 -9.75 -20.37
N GLU A 148 -3.30 -10.92 -20.54
CA GLU A 148 -3.86 -11.66 -19.41
C GLU A 148 -2.76 -12.19 -18.47
N ILE A 149 -3.04 -12.19 -17.16
CA ILE A 149 -2.11 -12.67 -16.11
C ILE A 149 -1.56 -14.08 -16.40
N LYS A 150 -2.35 -14.93 -17.06
CA LYS A 150 -1.92 -16.28 -17.48
C LYS A 150 -0.74 -16.25 -18.46
N ASN A 151 -0.64 -15.23 -19.30
CA ASN A 151 0.41 -15.03 -20.29
C ASN A 151 1.61 -14.27 -19.73
N ILE A 152 1.47 -13.62 -18.56
CA ILE A 152 2.55 -12.90 -17.90
C ILE A 152 3.62 -13.88 -17.38
N LYS A 153 3.23 -15.07 -16.91
CA LYS A 153 4.21 -16.09 -16.47
C LYS A 153 5.19 -16.48 -17.58
N SER A 154 4.70 -16.66 -18.82
CA SER A 154 5.56 -16.95 -19.98
C SER A 154 6.45 -15.76 -20.37
N LEU A 155 5.94 -14.53 -20.24
CA LEU A 155 6.72 -13.31 -20.52
C LEU A 155 7.83 -13.04 -19.48
N LEU A 156 7.62 -13.45 -18.22
CA LEU A 156 8.60 -13.28 -17.15
C LEU A 156 9.69 -14.36 -17.15
N SER A 157 9.37 -15.59 -17.60
CA SER A 157 10.37 -16.64 -17.79
C SER A 157 11.40 -16.30 -18.87
N ASP A 158 11.00 -15.53 -19.89
CA ASP A 158 11.88 -15.10 -20.99
C ASP A 158 12.82 -13.96 -20.58
N LYS A 159 12.52 -13.24 -19.48
CA LYS A 159 13.31 -12.08 -19.02
C LYS A 159 14.44 -12.41 -18.04
N ASN A 160 14.75 -13.69 -17.76
CA ASN A 160 15.78 -14.08 -16.79
C ASN A 160 15.69 -13.30 -15.47
N LEU A 161 14.47 -13.06 -14.98
CA LEU A 161 14.27 -12.57 -13.63
C LEU A 161 14.43 -13.77 -12.69
N ASN A 162 15.68 -14.06 -12.36
CA ASN A 162 16.03 -15.00 -11.29
C ASN A 162 15.49 -14.42 -9.98
N TYR A 163 14.34 -14.94 -9.53
CA TYR A 163 13.91 -14.85 -8.14
C TYR A 163 14.82 -15.71 -7.27
#